data_AF-A0A0B3SXB6-F1
#
_entry.id   AF-A0A0B3SXB6-F1
#
_cell.length_a   1.000
_cell.length_b   1.000
_cell.length_c   1.000
_cell.angle_alpha   90.00
_cell.angle_beta   90.00
_cell.angle_gamma   90.00
#
_symmetry.space_group_name_H-M   'P 1'
#
loop_
_entity.id
_entity.type
_entity.pdbx_description
1 polymer ?
#
loop_
_entity_poly.entity_id
_entity_poly.type
_entity_poly.pdbx_seq_one_letter_code
_entity_poly.pdbx_strand_id
1 'polypeptide(L)'
;MVFALFLALMALFLPATALAATITPGGDVIMQCDATLTGEIRDGDANKLRSFAKQNGWEPAFAGSGSTDGIRTLCLDSNGGSYLEGIELGNVIGSIGIRTAVGPDRTCESACALTFMYGTFRTFEDIILPERRLHPRGTLGFHAPGLVVPRGDYTEDAVNDAYRVAIQSVERLASMRGMGQSIFPQALFLTILGTPPEEMRYVRTVQEAATWNIEVFPVGFPTTDRHRAVLNACTNGSPNAGVLAVFNRRTGPNLDLIESAKWDAGELRITTRDFFHVEAMSKCRLVQQNNAAQRSHLGKVEFLDVGVLSNSPLYRFFFFPPDMPIRDIPERPGMSDGQFFEALAGARPMPAPDAPRTEAPPPTATPAALIAPLATEADEARLNLDRAARQEIQRRLTLAGFDPGGVDGDLGPNSRRAIRDWQQARGFPASGHLNASQRTRLIEDSRELYDGWLAEEQAKPGKRRVKVCQRGALGLLVNCRMEWR
;
A
#
# COMPACT_ATOMS: atom_id res chain seq x y z
N MET A 1 -15.09 10.42 -68.06
CA MET A 1 -15.62 10.73 -66.70
C MET A 1 -15.91 9.38 -66.07
N VAL A 2 -15.24 8.88 -65.03
CA VAL A 2 -14.64 9.53 -63.86
C VAL A 2 -13.43 8.66 -63.44
N PHE A 3 -12.24 9.26 -63.47
CA PHE A 3 -11.04 8.80 -62.78
C PHE A 3 -10.88 9.80 -61.62
N ALA A 4 -11.10 9.41 -60.37
CA ALA A 4 -10.91 10.31 -59.24
C ALA A 4 -10.53 9.56 -57.96
N LEU A 5 -9.29 9.79 -57.55
CA LEU A 5 -8.77 9.85 -56.18
C LEU A 5 -9.09 8.68 -55.24
N PHE A 6 -8.19 7.69 -55.22
CA PHE A 6 -7.83 6.99 -53.99
C PHE A 6 -6.46 7.51 -53.54
N LEU A 7 -6.46 8.55 -52.70
CA LEU A 7 -5.25 9.06 -52.07
C LEU A 7 -5.57 9.53 -50.65
N ALA A 8 -4.80 8.98 -49.72
CA ALA A 8 -4.58 9.42 -48.34
C ALA A 8 -5.71 9.22 -47.32
N LEU A 9 -5.55 8.20 -46.46
CA LEU A 9 -5.57 8.42 -45.00
C LEU A 9 -4.82 7.28 -44.28
N MET A 10 -3.50 7.19 -44.49
CA MET A 10 -2.62 6.53 -43.53
C MET A 10 -2.46 7.51 -42.36
N ALA A 11 -3.24 7.32 -41.30
CA ALA A 11 -3.02 8.00 -40.03
C ALA A 11 -1.68 7.55 -39.46
N LEU A 12 -0.65 8.36 -39.67
CA LEU A 12 0.60 8.31 -38.93
C LEU A 12 0.28 8.52 -37.44
N PHE A 13 0.14 7.43 -36.69
CA PHE A 13 0.34 7.46 -35.24
C PHE A 13 1.82 7.73 -34.99
N LEU A 14 2.22 9.00 -35.04
CA LEU A 14 3.48 9.44 -34.44
C LEU A 14 3.37 9.13 -32.94
N PRO A 15 4.29 8.33 -32.35
CA PRO A 15 4.33 8.22 -30.91
C PRO A 15 4.53 9.64 -30.38
N ALA A 16 3.64 10.08 -29.48
CA ALA A 16 3.87 11.31 -28.75
C ALA A 16 5.26 11.18 -28.13
N THR A 17 6.21 12.01 -28.58
CA THR A 17 7.49 12.15 -27.90
C THR A 17 7.13 12.63 -26.50
N ALA A 18 7.10 11.71 -25.53
CA ALA A 18 6.89 12.08 -24.15
C ALA A 18 7.89 13.19 -23.85
N LEU A 19 7.45 14.33 -23.34
CA LEU A 19 8.32 15.48 -23.05
C LEU A 19 8.91 15.29 -21.65
N ALA A 20 10.10 15.84 -21.42
CA ALA A 20 10.70 15.90 -20.09
C ALA A 20 9.77 16.67 -19.12
N ALA A 21 9.93 16.46 -17.82
CA ALA A 21 9.00 17.01 -16.84
C ALA A 21 8.96 18.55 -16.92
N THR A 22 7.75 19.07 -16.69
CA THR A 22 7.45 20.50 -16.64
C THR A 22 7.09 20.90 -15.22
N ILE A 23 7.59 22.06 -14.79
CA ILE A 23 7.30 22.62 -13.46
C ILE A 23 6.55 23.93 -13.68
N THR A 24 5.32 24.00 -13.18
CA THR A 24 4.44 25.16 -13.34
C THR A 24 4.04 25.72 -11.97
N PRO A 25 3.99 27.06 -11.79
CA PRO A 25 3.46 27.66 -10.56
C PRO A 25 2.00 27.25 -10.28
N GLY A 26 1.66 27.12 -9.00
CA GLY A 26 0.35 26.73 -8.52
C GLY A 26 0.04 25.23 -8.66
N GLY A 27 -1.22 24.87 -8.47
CA GLY A 27 -1.71 23.51 -8.57
C GLY A 27 -3.01 23.31 -7.79
N ASP A 28 -3.16 22.12 -7.21
CA ASP A 28 -4.31 21.76 -6.40
C ASP A 28 -4.39 22.61 -5.10
N VAL A 29 -5.53 23.27 -4.92
CA VAL A 29 -5.76 24.18 -3.80
C VAL A 29 -5.98 23.46 -2.47
N ILE A 30 -6.50 22.22 -2.50
CA ILE A 30 -6.70 21.41 -1.30
C ILE A 30 -5.33 21.01 -0.78
N MET A 31 -4.46 20.51 -1.65
CA MET A 31 -3.09 20.13 -1.31
C MET A 31 -2.16 21.32 -1.05
N GLN A 32 -2.65 22.55 -1.28
CA GLN A 32 -1.91 23.80 -1.08
C GLN A 32 -0.66 23.89 -1.95
N CYS A 33 -0.76 23.47 -3.22
CA CYS A 33 0.37 23.45 -4.15
C CYS A 33 0.84 24.87 -4.50
N ASP A 34 2.12 25.16 -4.26
CA ASP A 34 2.81 26.36 -4.76
C ASP A 34 3.37 26.15 -6.17
N ALA A 35 3.67 24.89 -6.53
CA ALA A 35 4.02 24.48 -7.88
C ALA A 35 3.61 23.03 -8.13
N THR A 36 3.55 22.64 -9.40
CA THR A 36 3.25 21.27 -9.82
C THR A 36 4.31 20.80 -10.82
N LEU A 37 4.86 19.61 -10.59
CA LEU A 37 5.70 18.88 -11.54
C LEU A 37 4.83 17.85 -12.27
N THR A 38 4.81 17.93 -13.60
CA THR A 38 4.07 17.00 -14.47
C THR A 38 4.94 16.40 -15.56
N GLY A 39 4.61 15.20 -16.02
CA GLY A 39 5.30 14.53 -17.13
C GLY A 39 6.39 13.55 -16.70
N GLU A 40 7.12 13.00 -17.67
CA GLU A 40 8.15 11.98 -17.41
C GLU A 40 9.44 12.62 -16.86
N ILE A 41 9.97 12.07 -15.78
CA ILE A 41 11.22 12.54 -15.15
C ILE A 41 12.41 12.14 -16.01
N ARG A 42 13.21 13.12 -16.43
CA ARG A 42 14.41 12.90 -17.24
C ARG A 42 15.56 13.81 -16.84
N ASP A 43 16.76 13.36 -17.18
CA ASP A 43 18.01 14.03 -16.86
C ASP A 43 17.95 15.55 -17.09
N GLY A 44 18.28 16.31 -16.05
CA GLY A 44 18.24 17.77 -16.05
C GLY A 44 16.99 18.40 -15.41
N ASP A 45 15.94 17.63 -15.12
CA ASP A 45 14.75 18.10 -14.39
C ASP A 45 15.06 18.61 -12.98
N ALA A 46 16.04 18.02 -12.28
CA ALA A 46 16.55 18.52 -11.00
C ALA A 46 17.15 19.93 -11.13
N ASN A 47 17.85 20.22 -12.23
CA ASN A 47 18.37 21.55 -12.52
C ASN A 47 17.25 22.54 -12.86
N LYS A 48 16.19 22.09 -13.55
CA LYS A 48 14.99 22.90 -13.77
C LYS A 48 14.33 23.27 -12.44
N LEU A 49 14.16 22.31 -11.53
CA LEU A 49 13.59 22.57 -10.21
C LEU A 49 14.46 23.55 -9.41
N ARG A 50 15.79 23.40 -9.44
CA ARG A 50 16.73 24.34 -8.79
C ARG A 50 16.60 25.76 -9.34
N SER A 51 16.47 25.89 -10.65
CA SER A 51 16.29 27.19 -11.32
C SER A 51 14.93 27.80 -11.03
N PHE A 52 13.87 26.98 -11.05
CA PHE A 52 12.52 27.40 -10.67
C PHE A 52 12.48 27.91 -9.23
N ALA A 53 13.04 27.14 -8.29
CA ALA A 53 13.12 27.51 -6.88
C ALA A 53 13.82 28.88 -6.70
N LYS A 54 14.98 29.07 -7.33
CA LYS A 54 15.71 30.34 -7.28
C LYS A 54 14.92 31.51 -7.87
N GLN A 55 14.25 31.31 -9.00
CA GLN A 55 13.46 32.37 -9.67
C GLN A 55 12.23 32.77 -8.86
N ASN A 56 11.65 31.84 -8.08
CA ASN A 56 10.45 32.06 -7.29
C ASN A 56 10.75 32.31 -5.80
N GLY A 57 12.02 32.52 -5.43
CA GLY A 57 12.43 32.84 -4.06
C GLY A 57 12.16 31.71 -3.05
N TRP A 58 12.29 30.46 -3.48
CA TRP A 58 12.22 29.31 -2.59
C TRP A 58 13.58 29.14 -1.92
N GLU A 59 13.71 29.74 -0.74
CA GLU A 59 14.89 29.62 0.11
C GLU A 59 14.83 28.37 0.99
N PRO A 60 15.98 27.84 1.44
CA PRO A 60 16.01 26.77 2.44
C PRO A 60 15.17 27.14 3.66
N ALA A 61 14.14 26.35 3.92
CA ALA A 61 13.20 26.61 5.00
C ALA A 61 13.79 26.12 6.33
N PHE A 62 13.99 27.05 7.27
CA PHE A 62 14.37 26.77 8.66
C PHE A 62 13.34 27.42 9.59
N ALA A 63 12.62 26.63 10.38
CA ALA A 63 11.61 27.20 11.28
C ALA A 63 12.21 27.80 12.55
N GLY A 64 12.12 29.14 12.61
CA GLY A 64 11.97 30.01 13.79
C GLY A 64 11.68 29.33 15.12
N SER A 65 10.58 28.59 15.09
CA SER A 65 9.76 28.19 16.22
C SER A 65 9.28 26.74 16.12
N GLY A 66 9.82 25.97 15.17
CA GLY A 66 9.29 24.64 14.82
C GLY A 66 7.93 24.67 14.10
N SER A 67 7.46 25.82 13.60
CA SER A 67 6.24 25.94 12.80
C SER A 67 6.47 25.51 11.35
N THR A 68 5.53 24.76 10.79
CA THR A 68 5.50 24.38 9.36
C THR A 68 4.63 25.33 8.53
N ASP A 69 4.14 26.43 9.14
CA ASP A 69 3.34 27.44 8.46
C ASP A 69 4.11 28.05 7.29
N GLY A 70 3.47 28.07 6.12
CA GLY A 70 4.05 28.63 4.90
C GLY A 70 5.14 27.77 4.25
N ILE A 71 5.31 26.51 4.68
CA ILE A 71 6.13 25.56 3.92
C ILE A 71 5.56 25.43 2.50
N ARG A 72 6.44 25.59 1.52
CA ARG A 72 6.05 25.45 0.12
C ARG A 72 5.69 24.01 -0.20
N THR A 73 4.71 23.82 -1.07
CA THR A 73 4.30 22.48 -1.52
C THR A 73 4.55 22.31 -3.01
N LEU A 74 5.36 21.32 -3.37
CA LEU A 74 5.50 20.82 -4.73
C LEU A 74 4.57 19.62 -4.93
N CYS A 75 3.56 19.79 -5.77
CA CYS A 75 2.67 18.71 -6.15
C CYS A 75 3.25 17.91 -7.32
N LEU A 76 3.09 16.59 -7.28
CA LEU A 76 3.72 15.66 -8.21
C LEU A 76 2.63 14.89 -8.98
N ASP A 77 2.76 14.88 -10.30
CA ASP A 77 1.91 14.13 -11.23
C ASP A 77 2.75 13.52 -12.37
N SER A 78 3.33 12.36 -12.11
CA SER A 78 4.27 11.69 -13.02
C SER A 78 4.24 10.17 -12.86
N ASN A 79 4.28 9.46 -13.98
CA ASN A 79 4.45 8.00 -14.00
C ASN A 79 5.90 7.56 -13.74
N GLY A 80 6.80 8.51 -13.43
CA GLY A 80 8.22 8.26 -13.19
C GLY A 80 9.10 8.57 -14.39
N GLY A 81 10.16 7.78 -14.58
CA GLY A 81 11.19 8.00 -15.60
C GLY A 81 12.58 7.61 -15.10
N SER A 82 13.58 8.47 -15.33
CA SER A 82 14.97 8.27 -14.88
C SER A 82 15.03 8.15 -13.35
N TYR A 83 15.40 6.96 -12.87
CA TYR A 83 15.46 6.63 -11.44
C TYR A 83 16.48 7.51 -10.70
N LEU A 84 17.65 7.71 -11.30
CA LEU A 84 18.71 8.55 -10.75
C LEU A 84 18.29 10.02 -10.71
N GLU A 85 17.65 10.52 -11.77
CA GLU A 85 17.16 11.89 -11.79
C GLU A 85 16.04 12.13 -10.77
N GLY A 86 15.15 11.15 -10.58
CA GLY A 86 14.11 11.23 -9.54
C GLY A 86 14.70 11.41 -8.14
N ILE A 87 15.83 10.77 -7.86
CA ILE A 87 16.57 10.97 -6.62
C ILE A 87 17.25 12.34 -6.58
N GLU A 88 17.82 12.82 -7.69
CA GLU A 88 18.40 14.17 -7.73
C GLU A 88 17.37 15.29 -7.56
N LEU A 89 16.17 15.15 -8.15
CA LEU A 89 15.01 16.00 -7.84
C LEU A 89 14.73 15.97 -6.33
N GLY A 90 14.73 14.77 -5.75
CA GLY A 90 14.58 14.57 -4.32
C GLY A 90 15.63 15.34 -3.49
N ASN A 91 16.90 15.28 -3.85
CA ASN A 91 17.93 16.03 -3.13
C ASN A 91 17.72 17.54 -3.19
N VAL A 92 17.24 18.05 -4.34
CA VAL A 92 16.86 19.47 -4.45
C VAL A 92 15.73 19.79 -3.47
N ILE A 93 14.66 18.98 -3.46
CA ILE A 93 13.51 19.12 -2.54
C ILE A 93 13.99 19.13 -1.08
N GLY A 94 14.76 18.13 -0.67
CA GLY A 94 15.27 18.01 0.70
C GLY A 94 16.24 19.11 1.09
N SER A 95 17.01 19.66 0.13
CA SER A 95 17.92 20.78 0.39
C SER A 95 17.20 22.12 0.61
N ILE A 96 16.03 22.31 -0.01
CA ILE A 96 15.21 23.52 0.14
C ILE A 96 14.24 23.34 1.33
N GLY A 97 13.88 22.12 1.69
CA GLY A 97 12.98 21.84 2.82
C GLY A 97 11.54 22.19 2.50
N ILE A 98 11.00 21.58 1.43
CA ILE A 98 9.62 21.79 0.98
C ILE A 98 8.79 20.51 1.11
N ARG A 99 7.47 20.69 1.18
CA ARG A 99 6.50 19.59 1.19
C ARG A 99 6.32 19.01 -0.21
N THR A 100 6.16 17.69 -0.28
CA THR A 100 5.68 17.02 -1.51
C THR A 100 4.22 16.60 -1.33
N ALA A 101 3.47 16.62 -2.43
CA ALA A 101 2.08 16.20 -2.39
C ALA A 101 1.65 15.48 -3.68
N VAL A 102 0.73 14.52 -3.55
CA VAL A 102 0.01 13.93 -4.68
C VAL A 102 -1.47 14.27 -4.51
N GLY A 103 -2.00 15.03 -5.45
CA GLY A 103 -3.38 15.53 -5.41
C GLY A 103 -4.44 14.50 -5.80
N PRO A 104 -5.72 14.91 -5.77
CA PRO A 104 -6.82 14.06 -6.20
C PRO A 104 -6.65 13.59 -7.64
N ASP A 105 -6.80 12.29 -7.87
CA ASP A 105 -6.73 11.63 -9.18
C ASP A 105 -5.38 11.87 -9.92
N ARG A 106 -4.36 12.30 -9.17
CA ARG A 106 -2.98 12.46 -9.66
C ARG A 106 -2.17 11.22 -9.34
N THR A 107 -1.14 10.98 -10.14
CA THR A 107 -0.32 9.77 -10.03
C THR A 107 1.13 10.13 -9.80
N CYS A 108 1.80 9.45 -8.90
CA CYS A 108 3.23 9.57 -8.69
C CYS A 108 3.82 8.17 -8.52
N GLU A 109 4.43 7.65 -9.58
CA GLU A 109 4.92 6.27 -9.64
C GLU A 109 6.42 6.21 -9.88
N SER A 110 7.05 5.08 -9.55
CA SER A 110 8.45 4.81 -9.87
C SER A 110 9.39 5.91 -9.34
N ALA A 111 10.21 6.51 -10.20
CA ALA A 111 11.10 7.62 -9.87
C ALA A 111 10.37 8.80 -9.18
N CYS A 112 9.13 9.10 -9.58
CA CYS A 112 8.33 10.15 -8.94
C CYS A 112 8.05 9.81 -7.47
N ALA A 113 7.69 8.56 -7.19
CA ALA A 113 7.39 8.14 -5.82
C ALA A 113 8.62 8.27 -4.90
N LEU A 114 9.84 8.10 -5.45
CA LEU A 114 11.07 8.38 -4.70
C LEU A 114 11.24 9.87 -4.47
N THR A 115 11.05 10.71 -5.50
CA THR A 115 11.04 12.18 -5.37
C THR A 115 10.05 12.64 -4.29
N PHE A 116 8.85 12.05 -4.26
CA PHE A 116 7.85 12.30 -3.23
C PHE A 116 8.39 12.05 -1.82
N MET A 117 9.18 11.00 -1.62
CA MET A 117 9.76 10.68 -0.32
C MET A 117 10.83 11.68 0.15
N TYR A 118 11.24 12.67 -0.64
CA TYR A 118 12.13 13.74 -0.19
C TYR A 118 11.42 14.95 0.42
N GLY A 119 10.09 14.98 0.36
CA GLY A 119 9.28 15.99 1.06
C GLY A 119 9.62 15.98 2.55
N THR A 120 10.34 16.99 2.99
CA THR A 120 10.92 17.07 4.33
C THR A 120 11.06 18.51 4.76
N PHE A 121 11.16 18.71 6.06
CA PHE A 121 11.36 20.01 6.67
C PHE A 121 12.39 19.93 7.78
N ARG A 122 13.26 20.93 7.88
CA ARG A 122 14.34 20.98 8.88
C ARG A 122 14.03 22.02 9.94
N THR A 123 14.03 21.59 11.20
CA THR A 123 13.91 22.50 12.35
C THR A 123 15.27 23.12 12.70
N PHE A 124 15.30 24.17 13.53
CA PHE A 124 16.56 24.75 14.02
C PHE A 124 17.39 23.85 14.93
N GLU A 125 16.80 22.79 15.47
CA GLU A 125 17.52 21.77 16.24
C GLU A 125 18.11 20.69 15.31
N ASP A 126 18.18 20.97 14.00
CA ASP A 126 18.62 20.05 12.93
C ASP A 126 17.80 18.75 12.84
N ILE A 127 16.59 18.76 13.39
CA ILE A 127 15.65 17.66 13.28
C ILE A 127 14.97 17.75 11.91
N ILE A 128 15.07 16.67 11.13
CA ILE A 128 14.35 16.52 9.87
C ILE A 128 13.02 15.84 10.16
N LEU A 129 11.93 16.42 9.64
CA LEU A 129 10.58 15.91 9.75
C LEU A 129 10.04 15.57 8.35
N PRO A 130 9.29 14.47 8.18
CA PRO A 130 8.63 14.17 6.92
C PRO A 130 7.48 15.15 6.66
N GLU A 131 7.45 15.72 5.44
CA GLU A 131 6.39 16.63 4.96
C GLU A 131 5.88 16.13 3.62
N ARG A 132 4.95 15.17 3.66
CA ARG A 132 4.51 14.41 2.49
C ARG A 132 3.02 14.14 2.58
N ARG A 133 2.24 14.62 1.61
CA ARG A 133 0.78 14.47 1.60
C ARG A 133 0.28 13.66 0.43
N LEU A 134 -0.44 12.59 0.71
CA LEU A 134 -1.16 11.81 -0.28
C LEU A 134 -2.66 12.09 -0.13
N HIS A 135 -3.27 12.60 -1.21
CA HIS A 135 -4.71 12.69 -1.27
C HIS A 135 -5.35 11.29 -1.19
N PRO A 136 -6.50 11.08 -0.51
CA PRO A 136 -7.21 9.79 -0.51
C PRO A 136 -7.43 9.19 -1.91
N ARG A 137 -7.63 10.07 -2.90
CA ARG A 137 -7.79 9.72 -4.34
C ARG A 137 -6.50 9.80 -5.17
N GLY A 138 -5.37 10.12 -4.55
CA GLY A 138 -4.07 10.12 -5.22
C GLY A 138 -3.50 8.71 -5.35
N THR A 139 -2.66 8.50 -6.36
CA THR A 139 -1.98 7.23 -6.59
C THR A 139 -0.48 7.41 -6.35
N LEU A 140 0.08 6.62 -5.44
CA LEU A 140 1.51 6.64 -5.11
C LEU A 140 2.04 5.21 -5.15
N GLY A 141 2.99 4.94 -6.06
CA GLY A 141 3.44 3.59 -6.39
C GLY A 141 4.95 3.42 -6.39
N PHE A 142 5.43 2.37 -5.74
CA PHE A 142 6.84 2.04 -5.59
C PHE A 142 7.18 0.68 -6.21
N HIS A 143 8.38 0.57 -6.78
CA HIS A 143 8.94 -0.70 -7.23
C HIS A 143 10.47 -0.63 -7.21
N ALA A 144 11.15 -1.78 -7.31
CA ALA A 144 12.60 -1.85 -7.36
C ALA A 144 13.14 -1.19 -8.65
N PRO A 145 14.33 -0.56 -8.61
CA PRO A 145 14.96 -0.08 -9.83
C PRO A 145 15.14 -1.24 -10.83
N GLY A 146 14.85 -0.98 -12.09
CA GLY A 146 14.94 -1.97 -13.14
C GLY A 146 15.29 -1.36 -14.49
N LEU A 147 15.81 -2.21 -15.37
CA LEU A 147 16.12 -1.85 -16.74
C LEU A 147 15.22 -2.66 -17.66
N VAL A 148 14.41 -1.97 -18.46
CA VAL A 148 13.65 -2.61 -19.54
C VAL A 148 14.58 -2.76 -20.73
N VAL A 149 15.13 -3.96 -20.89
CA VAL A 149 16.04 -4.29 -21.99
C VAL A 149 15.26 -5.03 -23.09
N PRO A 150 15.25 -4.52 -24.33
CA PRO A 150 14.65 -5.23 -25.47
C PRO A 150 15.24 -6.63 -25.67
N ARG A 151 14.62 -7.46 -26.52
CA ARG A 151 15.25 -8.72 -26.94
C ARG A 151 16.29 -8.42 -28.02
N GLY A 152 17.49 -8.94 -27.88
CA GLY A 152 18.56 -8.80 -28.87
C GLY A 152 19.91 -9.26 -28.35
N ASP A 153 20.91 -9.18 -29.22
CA ASP A 153 22.31 -9.39 -28.86
C ASP A 153 22.93 -8.07 -28.38
N TYR A 154 23.65 -8.11 -27.28
CA TYR A 154 24.27 -6.94 -26.63
C TYR A 154 25.78 -7.10 -26.58
N THR A 155 26.50 -5.99 -26.75
CA THR A 155 27.96 -5.97 -26.60
C THR A 155 28.34 -6.11 -25.13
N GLU A 156 29.58 -6.56 -24.87
CA GLU A 156 30.15 -6.61 -23.53
C GLU A 156 30.05 -5.25 -22.83
N ASP A 157 30.38 -4.15 -23.52
CA ASP A 157 30.28 -2.79 -22.99
C ASP A 157 28.85 -2.43 -22.57
N ALA A 158 27.86 -2.76 -23.41
CA ALA A 158 26.46 -2.46 -23.10
C ALA A 158 25.97 -3.21 -21.86
N VAL A 159 26.38 -4.48 -21.69
CA VAL A 159 26.05 -5.28 -20.50
C VAL A 159 26.77 -4.73 -19.26
N ASN A 160 28.04 -4.36 -19.38
CA ASN A 160 28.84 -3.79 -18.28
C ASN A 160 28.28 -2.43 -17.81
N ASP A 161 27.87 -1.58 -18.75
CA ASP A 161 27.26 -0.29 -18.43
C ASP A 161 25.88 -0.46 -17.78
N ALA A 162 25.03 -1.37 -18.30
CA ALA A 162 23.74 -1.69 -17.69
C ALA A 162 23.90 -2.20 -16.25
N TYR A 163 24.87 -3.10 -16.00
CA TYR A 163 25.15 -3.58 -14.66
C TYR A 163 25.66 -2.47 -13.73
N ARG A 164 26.51 -1.57 -14.21
CA ARG A 164 26.98 -0.40 -13.45
C ARG A 164 25.82 0.50 -13.04
N VAL A 165 24.91 0.81 -13.96
CA VAL A 165 23.70 1.61 -13.68
C VAL A 165 22.79 0.92 -12.66
N ALA A 166 22.63 -0.40 -12.76
CA ALA A 166 21.83 -1.17 -11.79
C ALA A 166 22.40 -1.08 -10.38
N ILE A 167 23.71 -1.30 -10.20
CA ILE A 167 24.38 -1.19 -8.90
C ILE A 167 24.31 0.24 -8.34
N GLN A 168 24.54 1.25 -9.19
CA GLN A 168 24.40 2.66 -8.80
C GLN A 168 22.97 3.00 -8.35
N SER A 169 21.95 2.46 -9.02
CA SER A 169 20.55 2.71 -8.65
C SER A 169 20.22 2.15 -7.26
N VAL A 170 20.74 0.95 -6.95
CA VAL A 170 20.57 0.32 -5.62
C VAL A 170 21.39 1.06 -4.56
N GLU A 171 22.61 1.48 -4.87
CA GLU A 171 23.46 2.29 -3.98
C GLU A 171 22.77 3.62 -3.64
N ARG A 172 22.23 4.31 -4.65
CA ARG A 172 21.51 5.57 -4.43
C ARG A 172 20.24 5.39 -3.61
N LEU A 173 19.46 4.33 -3.86
CA LEU A 173 18.32 3.98 -3.02
C LEU A 173 18.77 3.68 -1.57
N ALA A 174 19.86 2.92 -1.39
CA ALA A 174 20.40 2.63 -0.07
C ALA A 174 20.89 3.89 0.65
N SER A 175 21.43 4.87 -0.08
CA SER A 175 21.87 6.17 0.46
C SER A 175 20.71 6.96 1.09
N MET A 176 19.47 6.75 0.63
CA MET A 176 18.27 7.36 1.22
C MET A 176 18.07 6.95 2.68
N ARG A 177 18.53 5.76 3.08
CA ARG A 177 18.50 5.33 4.50
C ARG A 177 19.43 6.16 5.38
N GLY A 178 20.42 6.81 4.79
CA GLY A 178 21.30 7.78 5.45
C GLY A 178 20.57 9.05 5.90
N MET A 179 19.37 9.34 5.38
CA MET A 179 18.51 10.43 5.85
C MET A 179 17.91 10.16 7.25
N GLY A 180 18.02 8.93 7.76
CA GLY A 180 17.44 8.49 9.02
C GLY A 180 16.18 7.64 8.83
N GLN A 181 15.98 6.67 9.73
CA GLN A 181 14.85 5.73 9.68
C GLN A 181 13.48 6.42 9.75
N SER A 182 13.42 7.57 10.42
CA SER A 182 12.20 8.39 10.51
C SER A 182 11.85 9.07 9.18
N ILE A 183 12.81 9.22 8.27
CA ILE A 183 12.63 9.86 6.96
C ILE A 183 12.37 8.81 5.88
N PHE A 184 13.20 7.77 5.80
CA PHE A 184 13.01 6.67 4.85
C PHE A 184 12.86 5.34 5.60
N PRO A 185 11.60 4.90 5.86
CA PRO A 185 11.34 3.74 6.71
C PRO A 185 11.92 2.44 6.14
N GLN A 186 12.51 1.61 7.02
CA GLN A 186 13.01 0.29 6.65
C GLN A 186 11.96 -0.58 5.93
N ALA A 187 10.70 -0.52 6.39
CA ALA A 187 9.61 -1.29 5.79
C ALA A 187 9.37 -0.91 4.33
N LEU A 188 9.43 0.39 4.00
CA LEU A 188 9.28 0.85 2.62
C LEU A 188 10.49 0.44 1.78
N PHE A 189 11.71 0.60 2.31
CA PHE A 189 12.94 0.16 1.63
C PHE A 189 12.88 -1.31 1.21
N LEU A 190 12.49 -2.20 2.15
CA LEU A 190 12.35 -3.62 1.86
C LEU A 190 11.20 -3.91 0.89
N THR A 191 10.10 -3.16 1.00
CA THR A 191 8.97 -3.27 0.07
C THR A 191 9.38 -2.90 -1.36
N ILE A 192 10.14 -1.82 -1.53
CA ILE A 192 10.68 -1.39 -2.83
C ILE A 192 11.55 -2.50 -3.42
N LEU A 193 12.56 -2.97 -2.67
CA LEU A 193 13.47 -4.01 -3.16
C LEU A 193 12.79 -5.35 -3.43
N GLY A 194 11.71 -5.66 -2.71
CA GLY A 194 10.92 -6.87 -2.89
C GLY A 194 9.87 -6.80 -4.00
N THR A 195 9.63 -5.62 -4.58
CA THR A 195 8.65 -5.42 -5.66
C THR A 195 9.38 -5.38 -7.01
N PRO A 196 9.19 -6.37 -7.90
CA PRO A 196 9.86 -6.40 -9.20
C PRO A 196 9.58 -5.14 -10.05
N PRO A 197 10.47 -4.76 -10.99
CA PRO A 197 10.28 -3.58 -11.83
C PRO A 197 9.03 -3.59 -12.73
N GLU A 198 8.50 -4.79 -13.01
CA GLU A 198 7.32 -5.01 -13.85
C GLU A 198 6.02 -4.93 -13.04
N GLU A 199 6.14 -4.85 -11.71
CA GLU A 199 5.04 -4.73 -10.77
C GLU A 199 5.09 -3.36 -10.08
N MET A 200 4.00 -3.00 -9.38
CA MET A 200 3.93 -1.75 -8.65
C MET A 200 3.24 -1.96 -7.30
N ARG A 201 3.90 -1.50 -6.24
CA ARG A 201 3.35 -1.51 -4.90
C ARG A 201 2.83 -0.14 -4.52
N TYR A 202 1.51 -0.04 -4.47
CA TYR A 202 0.81 1.20 -4.15
C TYR A 202 0.56 1.39 -2.66
N VAL A 203 0.49 2.64 -2.19
CA VAL A 203 -0.07 2.94 -0.86
C VAL A 203 -1.59 2.74 -0.92
N ARG A 204 -2.14 1.76 -0.19
CA ARG A 204 -3.55 1.39 -0.27
C ARG A 204 -4.31 1.57 1.02
N THR A 205 -3.69 1.32 2.17
CA THR A 205 -4.38 1.31 3.47
C THR A 205 -3.85 2.38 4.42
N VAL A 206 -4.65 2.71 5.43
CA VAL A 206 -4.25 3.61 6.53
C VAL A 206 -2.95 3.14 7.17
N GLN A 207 -2.85 1.84 7.48
CA GLN A 207 -1.67 1.26 8.11
C GLN A 207 -0.42 1.41 7.24
N GLU A 208 -0.51 1.20 5.93
CA GLU A 208 0.63 1.35 5.01
C GLU A 208 1.13 2.79 4.95
N ALA A 209 0.21 3.75 4.82
CA ALA A 209 0.55 5.17 4.83
C ALA A 209 1.23 5.57 6.14
N ALA A 210 0.72 5.08 7.28
CA ALA A 210 1.31 5.31 8.59
C ALA A 210 2.71 4.69 8.72
N THR A 211 2.88 3.42 8.36
CA THR A 211 4.17 2.69 8.38
C THR A 211 5.23 3.37 7.51
N TRP A 212 4.83 4.01 6.43
CA TRP A 212 5.73 4.65 5.48
C TRP A 212 5.91 6.15 5.72
N ASN A 213 5.37 6.70 6.81
CA ASN A 213 5.42 8.12 7.16
C ASN A 213 4.88 9.01 6.02
N ILE A 214 3.68 8.69 5.54
CA ILE A 214 2.96 9.41 4.49
C ILE A 214 1.66 9.92 5.08
N GLU A 215 1.49 11.25 5.13
CA GLU A 215 0.25 11.85 5.61
C GLU A 215 -0.87 11.63 4.57
N VAL A 216 -1.98 11.03 4.97
CA VAL A 216 -3.21 11.07 4.14
C VAL A 216 -3.96 12.36 4.45
N PHE A 217 -4.21 13.17 3.42
CA PHE A 217 -4.79 14.51 3.57
C PHE A 217 -5.61 14.93 2.33
N PRO A 218 -6.79 15.56 2.47
CA PRO A 218 -7.46 15.92 3.71
C PRO A 218 -8.27 14.74 4.28
N VAL A 219 -8.60 14.81 5.56
CA VAL A 219 -9.42 13.79 6.23
C VAL A 219 -10.50 14.42 7.10
N GLY A 220 -11.64 13.77 7.15
CA GLY A 220 -12.79 14.10 7.99
C GLY A 220 -12.79 13.38 9.33
N PHE A 221 -13.95 13.34 9.96
CA PHE A 221 -14.18 12.60 11.20
C PHE A 221 -14.17 11.08 10.96
N PRO A 222 -13.66 10.28 11.93
CA PRO A 222 -13.68 8.84 11.82
C PRO A 222 -15.11 8.30 11.74
N THR A 223 -15.27 7.22 10.99
CA THR A 223 -16.57 6.52 10.82
C THR A 223 -16.93 5.63 12.00
N THR A 224 -15.98 5.39 12.90
CA THR A 224 -16.14 4.59 14.12
C THR A 224 -16.47 5.46 15.33
N ASP A 225 -16.92 4.83 16.43
CA ASP A 225 -17.05 5.53 17.70
C ASP A 225 -15.70 6.04 18.23
N ARG A 226 -15.78 6.99 19.16
CA ARG A 226 -14.64 7.65 19.80
C ARG A 226 -13.60 6.67 20.37
N HIS A 227 -14.03 5.59 21.02
CA HIS A 227 -13.12 4.65 21.67
C HIS A 227 -12.33 3.86 20.63
N ARG A 228 -13.00 3.36 19.58
CA ARG A 228 -12.34 2.70 18.45
C ARG A 228 -11.40 3.63 17.69
N ALA A 229 -11.79 4.89 17.50
CA ALA A 229 -10.94 5.89 16.84
C ALA A 229 -9.62 6.12 17.60
N VAL A 230 -9.66 6.21 18.94
CA VAL A 230 -8.45 6.35 19.77
C VAL A 230 -7.55 5.11 19.67
N LEU A 231 -8.13 3.90 19.66
CA LEU A 231 -7.36 2.66 19.50
C LEU A 231 -6.70 2.56 18.13
N ASN A 232 -7.41 2.97 17.07
CA ASN A 232 -6.86 3.07 15.74
C ASN A 232 -5.65 4.01 15.74
N ALA A 233 -5.78 5.17 16.41
CA ALA A 233 -4.69 6.16 16.46
C ALA A 233 -3.43 5.60 17.14
N CYS A 234 -3.59 4.85 18.23
CA CYS A 234 -2.49 4.14 18.88
C CYS A 234 -1.88 3.05 17.99
N THR A 235 -2.71 2.33 17.22
CA THR A 235 -2.25 1.26 16.32
C THR A 235 -1.45 1.81 15.15
N ASN A 236 -1.96 2.86 14.52
CA ASN A 236 -1.32 3.48 13.37
C ASN A 236 -0.08 4.30 13.78
N GLY A 237 -0.11 4.94 14.96
CA GLY A 237 1.04 5.71 15.49
C GLY A 237 2.12 4.86 16.17
N SER A 238 2.02 3.54 16.11
CA SER A 238 3.00 2.63 16.67
C SER A 238 4.32 2.62 15.85
N PRO A 239 5.51 2.70 16.47
CA PRO A 239 6.80 2.67 15.76
C PRO A 239 7.04 1.41 14.91
N ASN A 240 6.30 0.32 15.21
CA ASN A 240 6.34 -0.95 14.49
C ASN A 240 5.01 -1.26 13.80
N ALA A 241 4.27 -0.23 13.41
CA ALA A 241 3.17 -0.27 12.46
C ALA A 241 3.51 -1.25 11.32
N GLY A 242 3.01 -2.49 11.37
CA GLY A 242 3.32 -3.55 10.40
C GLY A 242 3.84 -4.89 10.97
N VAL A 243 4.56 -4.92 12.11
CA VAL A 243 5.05 -6.18 12.71
C VAL A 243 4.19 -6.62 13.91
N LEU A 244 3.40 -5.71 14.49
CA LEU A 244 2.70 -5.94 15.77
C LEU A 244 1.18 -5.69 15.73
N ALA A 245 0.56 -5.63 14.54
CA ALA A 245 -0.89 -5.47 14.38
C ALA A 245 -1.71 -6.75 14.68
N VAL A 246 -1.06 -7.80 15.22
CA VAL A 246 -1.75 -8.95 15.80
C VAL A 246 -1.88 -8.66 17.30
N PHE A 247 -3.09 -8.78 17.83
CA PHE A 247 -3.50 -8.62 19.25
C PHE A 247 -4.30 -7.35 19.59
N ASN A 248 -5.48 -7.20 18.97
CA ASN A 248 -6.59 -6.52 19.65
C ASN A 248 -7.97 -7.12 19.30
N ARG A 249 -8.05 -8.45 19.13
CA ARG A 249 -9.33 -9.17 18.91
C ARG A 249 -10.04 -9.60 20.19
N ARG A 250 -9.49 -9.32 21.38
CA ARG A 250 -10.08 -9.78 22.67
C ARG A 250 -10.91 -8.73 23.41
N THR A 251 -10.97 -7.49 22.93
CA THR A 251 -11.80 -6.46 23.57
C THR A 251 -13.22 -6.52 23.01
N GLY A 252 -14.13 -7.04 23.85
CA GLY A 252 -15.57 -7.06 23.57
C GLY A 252 -16.15 -5.65 23.38
N PRO A 253 -17.34 -5.53 22.77
CA PRO A 253 -17.91 -4.25 22.31
C PRO A 253 -18.23 -3.20 23.38
N ASN A 254 -18.05 -3.49 24.68
CA ASN A 254 -18.52 -2.66 25.80
C ASN A 254 -17.43 -2.24 26.81
N LEU A 255 -16.15 -2.40 26.49
CA LEU A 255 -15.07 -1.98 27.40
C LEU A 255 -14.67 -0.52 27.10
N ASP A 256 -14.86 0.36 28.09
CA ASP A 256 -14.30 1.71 28.04
C ASP A 256 -12.78 1.64 28.20
N LEU A 257 -12.08 1.73 27.07
CA LEU A 257 -10.63 1.61 26.98
C LEU A 257 -9.92 2.96 27.12
N ILE A 258 -10.63 4.06 27.36
CA ILE A 258 -10.03 5.36 27.68
C ILE A 258 -9.98 5.48 29.21
N GLU A 259 -8.79 5.59 29.77
CA GLU A 259 -8.59 5.80 31.21
C GLU A 259 -8.85 7.26 31.58
N SER A 260 -8.36 8.19 30.77
CA SER A 260 -8.51 9.62 31.02
C SER A 260 -8.43 10.43 29.72
N ALA A 261 -9.25 11.47 29.63
CA ALA A 261 -9.11 12.57 28.68
C ALA A 261 -9.09 13.88 29.47
N LYS A 262 -7.91 14.47 29.67
CA LYS A 262 -7.76 15.67 30.53
C LYS A 262 -6.79 16.68 29.94
N TRP A 263 -7.09 17.95 30.20
CA TRP A 263 -6.15 19.04 29.99
C TRP A 263 -5.13 19.05 31.11
N ASP A 264 -3.85 19.06 30.74
CA ASP A 264 -2.73 19.11 31.67
C ASP A 264 -1.61 19.96 31.06
N ALA A 265 -1.15 20.98 31.80
CA ALA A 265 -0.10 21.92 31.35
C ALA A 265 -0.32 22.52 29.93
N GLY A 266 -1.58 22.78 29.54
CA GLY A 266 -1.89 23.32 28.21
C GLY A 266 -1.86 22.28 27.07
N GLU A 267 -1.83 21.00 27.39
CA GLU A 267 -1.96 19.89 26.44
C GLU A 267 -3.23 19.09 26.74
N LEU A 268 -3.94 18.67 25.70
CA LEU A 268 -5.03 17.70 25.84
C LEU A 268 -4.44 16.30 25.68
N ARG A 269 -4.62 15.45 26.71
CA ARG A 269 -4.06 14.10 26.77
C ARG A 269 -5.16 13.06 26.83
N ILE A 270 -5.16 12.10 25.92
CA ILE A 270 -6.03 10.91 25.93
C ILE A 270 -5.17 9.69 26.21
N THR A 271 -5.42 8.98 27.31
CA THR A 271 -4.65 7.80 27.75
C THR A 271 -5.52 6.55 27.73
N THR A 272 -5.03 5.44 27.18
CA THR A 272 -5.73 4.16 27.17
C THR A 272 -5.61 3.42 28.50
N ARG A 273 -6.65 2.65 28.88
CA ARG A 273 -6.74 1.88 30.14
C ARG A 273 -5.89 0.61 30.13
N ASP A 274 -5.99 -0.16 29.04
CA ASP A 274 -5.21 -1.38 28.85
C ASP A 274 -3.93 -1.10 28.08
N PHE A 275 -2.95 -1.96 28.27
CA PHE A 275 -1.67 -1.89 27.61
C PHE A 275 -1.78 -2.26 26.12
N PHE A 276 -1.18 -1.42 25.30
CA PHE A 276 -0.98 -1.58 23.87
C PHE A 276 0.39 -2.25 23.62
N HIS A 277 0.56 -2.98 22.51
CA HIS A 277 1.74 -3.79 22.12
C HIS A 277 1.86 -5.23 22.65
N VAL A 278 2.75 -6.00 21.98
CA VAL A 278 3.20 -7.35 22.40
C VAL A 278 3.50 -7.34 23.90
N GLU A 279 2.99 -8.36 24.60
CA GLU A 279 3.09 -8.53 26.05
C GLU A 279 2.30 -7.55 26.92
N ALA A 280 1.49 -6.65 26.34
CA ALA A 280 0.65 -5.74 27.12
C ALA A 280 1.49 -4.96 28.16
N MET A 281 2.59 -4.34 27.71
CA MET A 281 3.54 -3.68 28.61
C MET A 281 3.41 -2.15 28.66
N SER A 282 2.73 -1.49 27.72
CA SER A 282 2.76 -0.03 27.60
C SER A 282 1.41 0.64 27.38
N LYS A 283 1.11 1.72 28.12
CA LYS A 283 -0.06 2.56 27.84
C LYS A 283 0.19 3.45 26.62
N CYS A 284 -0.82 3.59 25.76
CA CYS A 284 -0.80 4.58 24.69
C CYS A 284 -1.36 5.91 25.21
N ARG A 285 -0.64 7.00 24.93
CA ARG A 285 -1.04 8.37 25.25
C ARG A 285 -0.99 9.23 24.00
N LEU A 286 -2.14 9.75 23.59
CA LEU A 286 -2.27 10.75 22.54
C LEU A 286 -2.17 12.13 23.17
N VAL A 287 -1.30 12.99 22.66
CA VAL A 287 -1.06 14.34 23.19
C VAL A 287 -1.24 15.36 22.09
N GLN A 288 -2.23 16.23 22.22
CA GLN A 288 -2.34 17.46 21.43
C GLN A 288 -1.80 18.62 22.25
N GLN A 289 -0.86 19.37 21.68
CA GLN A 289 -0.34 20.59 22.30
C GLN A 289 -1.19 21.79 21.86
N ASN A 290 -1.61 22.65 22.80
CA ASN A 290 -2.33 23.89 22.49
C ASN A 290 -1.40 25.01 21.97
N ASN A 291 -0.13 24.67 21.68
CA ASN A 291 0.84 25.65 21.23
C ASN A 291 0.72 25.82 19.72
N ALA A 292 0.32 27.03 19.31
CA ALA A 292 0.10 27.46 17.93
C ALA A 292 1.34 27.47 17.02
N ALA A 293 2.43 26.79 17.40
CA ALA A 293 3.45 26.36 16.45
C ALA A 293 2.89 25.15 15.70
N GLN A 294 2.00 25.44 14.74
CA GLN A 294 1.26 24.46 13.94
C GLN A 294 2.25 23.56 13.19
N ARG A 295 2.40 22.36 13.73
CA ARG A 295 3.09 21.25 13.06
C ARG A 295 2.15 20.71 11.98
N SER A 296 2.69 20.03 10.98
CA SER A 296 1.94 19.29 9.95
C SER A 296 1.08 18.14 10.49
N HIS A 297 1.01 17.96 11.80
CA HIS A 297 0.36 16.85 12.49
C HIS A 297 -0.36 17.34 13.76
N LEU A 298 -1.39 16.61 14.15
CA LEU A 298 -2.32 16.91 15.26
C LEU A 298 -1.65 16.98 16.63
N GLY A 299 -0.53 16.26 16.79
CA GLY A 299 0.18 16.12 18.06
C GLY A 299 1.16 14.95 18.04
N LYS A 300 1.28 14.23 19.15
CA LYS A 300 2.15 13.05 19.25
C LYS A 300 1.43 11.85 19.87
N VAL A 301 1.85 10.66 19.47
CA VAL A 301 1.55 9.39 20.13
C VAL A 301 2.75 9.03 21.00
N GLU A 302 2.51 8.67 22.26
CA GLU A 302 3.51 8.25 23.24
C GLU A 302 3.16 6.87 23.79
N PHE A 303 4.17 6.01 23.95
CA PHE A 303 4.04 4.72 24.62
C PHE A 303 4.80 4.76 25.94
N LEU A 304 4.06 4.70 27.05
CA LEU A 304 4.59 4.76 28.41
C LEU A 304 5.06 3.35 28.82
N ASP A 305 6.14 3.23 29.59
CA ASP A 305 6.63 1.99 30.25
C ASP A 305 7.73 1.16 29.55
N VAL A 306 8.17 1.54 28.35
CA VAL A 306 9.51 1.16 27.86
C VAL A 306 10.47 2.29 28.22
N GLY A 307 11.62 2.02 28.83
CA GLY A 307 12.58 3.03 29.35
C GLY A 307 13.14 4.05 28.34
N VAL A 308 12.58 4.09 27.12
CA VAL A 308 12.76 5.10 26.10
C VAL A 308 11.37 5.59 25.69
N LEU A 309 11.04 6.86 25.96
CA LEU A 309 9.85 7.49 25.41
C LEU A 309 9.97 7.49 23.88
N SER A 310 9.29 6.54 23.22
CA SER A 310 9.09 6.62 21.79
C SER A 310 7.90 7.53 21.54
N ASN A 311 8.13 8.62 20.81
CA ASN A 311 7.09 9.48 20.30
C ASN A 311 7.02 9.38 18.78
N SER A 312 5.81 9.48 18.23
CA SER A 312 5.58 9.56 16.80
C SER A 312 4.58 10.67 16.49
N PRO A 313 4.69 11.37 15.35
CA PRO A 313 3.69 12.33 14.93
C PRO A 313 2.30 11.69 14.90
N LEU A 314 1.30 12.38 15.43
CA LEU A 314 -0.10 11.95 15.39
C LEU A 314 -0.79 12.66 14.23
N TYR A 315 -1.17 11.92 13.19
CA TYR A 315 -1.96 12.48 12.10
C TYR A 315 -3.45 12.15 12.25
N ARG A 316 -4.32 12.98 11.68
CA ARG A 316 -5.77 12.77 11.74
C ARG A 316 -6.22 11.45 11.10
N PHE A 317 -5.52 11.00 10.04
CA PHE A 317 -5.85 9.73 9.39
C PHE A 317 -5.56 8.50 10.26
N PHE A 318 -4.76 8.63 11.32
CA PHE A 318 -4.50 7.54 12.24
C PHE A 318 -5.75 7.08 12.99
N PHE A 319 -6.79 7.90 13.09
CA PHE A 319 -8.03 7.56 13.80
C PHE A 319 -8.95 6.61 13.02
N PHE A 320 -8.59 6.25 11.78
CA PHE A 320 -9.34 5.32 10.93
C PHE A 320 -8.82 3.88 11.06
N PRO A 321 -9.64 2.85 10.77
CA PRO A 321 -9.22 1.46 10.86
C PRO A 321 -7.95 1.19 10.05
N PRO A 322 -6.96 0.45 10.59
CA PRO A 322 -5.69 0.16 9.93
C PRO A 322 -5.81 -0.40 8.50
N ASP A 323 -6.77 -1.29 8.28
CA ASP A 323 -7.05 -1.98 7.02
C ASP A 323 -7.96 -1.20 6.08
N MET A 324 -8.50 -0.05 6.52
CA MET A 324 -9.34 0.80 5.70
C MET A 324 -8.56 1.28 4.46
N PRO A 325 -9.10 1.11 3.24
CA PRO A 325 -8.53 1.71 2.06
C PRO A 325 -8.47 3.23 2.20
N ILE A 326 -7.33 3.85 1.86
CA ILE A 326 -7.16 5.31 2.00
C ILE A 326 -8.19 6.08 1.18
N ARG A 327 -8.65 5.51 0.05
CA ARG A 327 -9.70 6.08 -0.81
C ARG A 327 -11.07 6.19 -0.15
N ASP A 328 -11.34 5.34 0.83
CA ASP A 328 -12.64 5.29 1.51
C ASP A 328 -12.70 6.31 2.66
N ILE A 329 -11.56 6.94 3.00
CA ILE A 329 -11.52 7.96 4.04
C ILE A 329 -12.37 9.16 3.60
N PRO A 330 -13.31 9.62 4.44
CA PRO A 330 -14.08 10.82 4.17
C PRO A 330 -13.16 12.05 4.13
N GLU A 331 -13.43 12.97 3.21
CA GLU A 331 -12.66 14.19 3.05
C GLU A 331 -13.39 15.38 3.66
N ARG A 332 -12.68 16.17 4.46
CA ARG A 332 -13.21 17.43 5.00
C ARG A 332 -12.12 18.51 5.03
N PRO A 333 -11.92 19.20 3.90
CA PRO A 333 -10.97 20.31 3.82
C PRO A 333 -11.27 21.40 4.86
N GLY A 334 -10.24 22.05 5.38
CA GLY A 334 -10.39 23.20 6.28
C GLY A 334 -10.81 22.89 7.73
N MET A 335 -10.93 21.62 8.11
CA MET A 335 -11.13 21.24 9.51
C MET A 335 -9.91 21.62 10.36
N SER A 336 -10.13 22.20 11.54
CA SER A 336 -9.04 22.53 12.48
C SER A 336 -8.67 21.37 13.38
N ASP A 337 -7.39 21.29 13.72
CA ASP A 337 -6.83 20.26 14.62
C ASP A 337 -7.47 20.29 16.01
N GLY A 338 -7.66 21.48 16.57
CA GLY A 338 -8.28 21.65 17.89
C GLY A 338 -9.71 21.11 17.92
N GLN A 339 -10.54 21.46 16.93
CA GLN A 339 -11.92 20.98 16.86
C GLN A 339 -12.00 19.45 16.72
N PHE A 340 -11.12 18.87 15.90
CA PHE A 340 -11.08 17.43 15.68
C PHE A 340 -10.71 16.67 16.96
N PHE A 341 -9.66 17.10 17.66
CA PHE A 341 -9.18 16.38 18.85
C PHE A 341 -10.05 16.63 20.08
N GLU A 342 -10.62 17.83 20.25
CA GLU A 342 -11.57 18.10 21.34
C GLU A 342 -12.85 17.25 21.23
N ALA A 343 -13.33 17.00 20.01
CA ALA A 343 -14.43 16.07 19.77
C ALA A 343 -14.05 14.63 20.18
N LEU A 344 -12.83 14.19 19.84
CA LEU A 344 -12.31 12.87 20.22
C LEU A 344 -12.01 12.72 21.72
N ALA A 345 -11.70 13.82 22.42
CA ALA A 345 -11.56 13.83 23.87
C ALA A 345 -12.92 13.88 24.60
N GLY A 346 -14.03 14.14 23.90
CA GLY A 346 -15.33 14.37 24.49
C GLY A 346 -15.49 15.73 25.18
N ALA A 347 -14.54 16.66 24.98
CA ALA A 347 -14.68 18.04 25.42
C ALA A 347 -15.70 18.82 24.58
N ARG A 348 -15.96 18.34 23.35
CA ARG A 348 -17.09 18.74 22.51
C ARG A 348 -17.91 17.51 22.11
N PRO A 349 -19.21 17.65 21.81
CA PRO A 349 -19.97 16.59 21.20
C PRO A 349 -19.28 16.12 19.91
N MET A 350 -19.11 14.80 19.77
CA MET A 350 -18.56 14.24 18.54
C MET A 350 -19.55 14.54 17.40
N PRO A 351 -19.12 15.19 16.31
CA PRO A 351 -19.97 15.38 15.15
C PRO A 351 -20.43 14.04 14.61
N ALA A 352 -21.57 14.02 13.93
CA ALA A 352 -21.96 12.84 13.18
C ALA A 352 -20.79 12.43 12.26
N PRO A 353 -20.46 11.13 12.18
CA PRO A 353 -19.47 10.65 11.24
C PRO A 353 -19.74 11.23 9.85
N ASP A 354 -18.68 11.72 9.20
CA ASP A 354 -18.82 12.13 7.81
C ASP A 354 -19.25 10.88 7.03
N ALA A 355 -20.32 11.00 6.25
CA ALA A 355 -20.81 9.88 5.45
C ALA A 355 -19.65 9.36 4.59
N PRO A 356 -19.47 8.02 4.47
CA PRO A 356 -18.63 7.48 3.41
C PRO A 356 -19.03 8.15 2.11
N ARG A 357 -18.06 8.51 1.27
CA ARG A 357 -18.37 9.16 0.01
C ARG A 357 -19.37 8.33 -0.77
N THR A 358 -20.59 8.84 -0.89
CA THR A 358 -21.49 8.46 -1.97
C THR A 358 -21.03 9.29 -3.15
N GLU A 359 -20.07 8.77 -3.91
CA GLU A 359 -19.73 9.37 -5.18
C GLU A 359 -20.99 9.31 -6.06
N ALA A 360 -21.59 10.46 -6.36
CA ALA A 360 -22.58 10.52 -7.41
C ALA A 360 -21.85 10.17 -8.72
N PRO A 361 -22.27 9.14 -9.47
CA PRO A 361 -21.59 8.77 -10.69
C PRO A 361 -21.59 9.98 -11.64
N PRO A 362 -20.47 10.29 -12.31
CA PRO A 362 -20.42 11.37 -13.29
C PRO A 362 -21.49 11.16 -14.39
N PRO A 363 -22.04 12.22 -14.99
CA PRO A 363 -23.01 12.10 -16.06
C PRO A 363 -22.37 11.43 -17.28
N THR A 364 -22.67 10.13 -17.46
CA THR A 364 -22.48 9.33 -18.67
C THR A 364 -21.24 9.65 -19.52
N ALA A 365 -20.08 9.27 -19.00
CA ALA A 365 -19.30 8.23 -19.66
C ALA A 365 -19.44 6.98 -18.78
N THR A 366 -19.77 5.83 -19.37
CA THR A 366 -20.06 4.59 -18.65
C THR A 366 -18.96 4.31 -17.61
N PRO A 367 -19.29 4.20 -16.31
CA PRO A 367 -18.29 4.11 -15.26
C PRO A 367 -17.56 2.76 -15.31
N ALA A 368 -16.26 2.79 -15.63
CA ALA A 368 -15.34 1.69 -15.38
C ALA A 368 -14.97 1.69 -13.89
N ALA A 369 -15.91 1.19 -13.08
CA ALA A 369 -15.60 0.74 -11.74
C ALA A 369 -14.52 -0.36 -11.80
N LEU A 370 -13.63 -0.42 -10.80
CA LEU A 370 -12.87 -1.61 -10.45
C LEU A 370 -13.86 -2.71 -10.00
N ILE A 371 -14.64 -3.23 -10.93
CA ILE A 371 -15.26 -4.54 -10.83
C ILE A 371 -14.10 -5.49 -11.10
N ALA A 372 -13.70 -6.30 -10.11
CA ALA A 372 -12.86 -7.45 -10.41
C ALA A 372 -13.52 -8.15 -11.62
N PRO A 373 -12.87 -8.22 -12.80
CA PRO A 373 -13.57 -8.58 -14.02
C PRO A 373 -14.31 -9.89 -13.78
N LEU A 374 -15.60 -9.92 -14.10
CA LEU A 374 -16.39 -11.14 -14.05
C LEU A 374 -15.61 -12.18 -14.86
N ALA A 375 -15.01 -13.14 -14.18
CA ALA A 375 -14.17 -14.11 -14.85
C ALA A 375 -15.04 -14.88 -15.83
N THR A 376 -14.64 -14.88 -17.10
CA THR A 376 -15.37 -15.56 -18.17
C THR A 376 -14.75 -16.92 -18.46
N GLU A 377 -15.49 -17.76 -19.19
CA GLU A 377 -14.95 -19.01 -19.72
C GLU A 377 -13.71 -18.78 -20.60
N ALA A 378 -13.66 -17.65 -21.34
CA ALA A 378 -12.50 -17.28 -22.15
C ALA A 378 -11.27 -16.92 -21.30
N ASP A 379 -11.45 -16.29 -20.15
CA ASP A 379 -10.35 -15.98 -19.23
C ASP A 379 -9.78 -17.25 -18.60
N GLU A 380 -10.66 -18.18 -18.24
CA GLU A 380 -10.28 -19.48 -17.69
C GLU A 380 -9.58 -20.36 -18.74
N ALA A 381 -10.00 -20.28 -20.01
CA ALA A 381 -9.33 -20.94 -21.11
C ALA A 381 -7.89 -20.42 -21.31
N ARG A 382 -7.65 -19.11 -21.14
CA ARG A 382 -6.30 -18.51 -21.23
C ARG A 382 -5.35 -18.97 -20.11
N LEU A 383 -5.88 -19.52 -19.02
CA LEU A 383 -5.05 -20.11 -17.95
C LEU A 383 -4.35 -21.40 -18.39
N ASN A 384 -4.75 -22.00 -19.53
CA ASN A 384 -4.17 -23.22 -20.08
C ASN A 384 -4.04 -24.33 -19.02
N LEU A 385 -5.08 -24.50 -18.20
CA LEU A 385 -5.06 -25.45 -17.08
C LEU A 385 -5.07 -26.89 -17.58
N ASP A 386 -3.95 -27.58 -17.37
CA ASP A 386 -3.89 -29.02 -17.54
C ASP A 386 -4.75 -29.75 -16.49
N ARG A 387 -4.86 -31.08 -16.63
CA ARG A 387 -5.69 -31.88 -15.73
C ARG A 387 -5.20 -31.79 -14.27
N ALA A 388 -3.89 -31.71 -14.05
CA ALA A 388 -3.30 -31.63 -12.72
C ALA A 388 -3.63 -30.29 -12.05
N ALA A 389 -3.52 -29.18 -12.78
CA ALA A 389 -3.87 -27.84 -12.31
C ALA A 389 -5.37 -27.72 -11.99
N ARG A 390 -6.24 -28.37 -12.77
CA ARG A 390 -7.68 -28.44 -12.47
C ARG A 390 -7.97 -29.25 -11.20
N GLN A 391 -7.27 -30.37 -10.99
CA GLN A 391 -7.39 -31.16 -9.76
C GLN A 391 -6.91 -30.38 -8.54
N GLU A 392 -5.83 -29.62 -8.68
CA GLU A 392 -5.32 -28.73 -7.63
C GLU A 392 -6.39 -27.68 -7.25
N ILE A 393 -7.02 -27.02 -8.22
CA ILE A 393 -8.09 -26.04 -7.96
C ILE A 393 -9.25 -26.69 -7.18
N GLN A 394 -9.73 -27.85 -7.62
CA GLN A 394 -10.81 -28.56 -6.91
C GLN A 394 -10.38 -28.93 -5.48
N ARG A 395 -9.16 -29.43 -5.30
CA ARG A 395 -8.62 -29.77 -3.97
C ARG A 395 -8.56 -28.55 -3.06
N ARG A 396 -8.06 -27.43 -3.57
CA ARG A 396 -7.94 -26.16 -2.84
C ARG A 396 -9.31 -25.60 -2.45
N LEU A 397 -10.30 -25.71 -3.32
CA LEU A 397 -11.69 -25.34 -3.00
C LEU A 397 -12.22 -26.19 -1.83
N THR A 398 -12.06 -27.52 -1.91
CA THR A 398 -12.49 -28.43 -0.82
C THR A 398 -11.83 -28.07 0.51
N LEU A 399 -10.51 -27.87 0.50
CA LEU A 399 -9.75 -27.51 1.70
C LEU A 399 -10.18 -26.15 2.25
N ALA A 400 -10.48 -25.19 1.38
CA ALA A 400 -11.00 -23.87 1.75
C ALA A 400 -12.48 -23.87 2.20
N GLY A 401 -13.14 -25.04 2.25
CA GLY A 401 -14.52 -25.20 2.73
C GLY A 401 -15.60 -25.04 1.65
N PHE A 402 -15.22 -25.03 0.37
CA PHE A 402 -16.14 -24.94 -0.77
C PHE A 402 -16.14 -26.28 -1.53
N ASP A 403 -17.26 -27.01 -1.52
CA ASP A 403 -17.30 -28.39 -2.04
C ASP A 403 -17.53 -28.46 -3.57
N PRO A 404 -16.53 -28.85 -4.39
CA PRO A 404 -16.68 -29.04 -5.83
C PRO A 404 -17.36 -30.37 -6.21
N GLY A 405 -17.70 -31.24 -5.25
CA GLY A 405 -18.31 -32.55 -5.48
C GLY A 405 -17.34 -33.67 -5.83
N GLY A 406 -16.03 -33.45 -5.69
CA GLY A 406 -14.96 -34.40 -6.03
C GLY A 406 -13.74 -33.73 -6.66
N VAL A 407 -12.65 -34.49 -6.80
CA VAL A 407 -11.42 -34.04 -7.48
C VAL A 407 -11.08 -35.03 -8.59
N ASP A 408 -11.57 -34.74 -9.79
CA ASP A 408 -11.44 -35.55 -11.00
C ASP A 408 -10.62 -34.85 -12.09
N GLY A 409 -10.47 -33.53 -11.98
CA GLY A 409 -9.81 -32.65 -12.93
C GLY A 409 -10.78 -31.99 -13.92
N ASP A 410 -12.10 -32.21 -13.78
CA ASP A 410 -13.12 -31.65 -14.66
C ASP A 410 -13.93 -30.58 -13.92
N LEU A 411 -13.84 -29.33 -14.39
CA LEU A 411 -14.55 -28.19 -13.78
C LEU A 411 -16.04 -28.18 -14.20
N GLY A 412 -16.78 -29.19 -13.75
CA GLY A 412 -18.22 -29.38 -14.01
C GLY A 412 -19.13 -28.53 -13.12
N PRO A 413 -20.47 -28.72 -13.19
CA PRO A 413 -21.45 -27.85 -12.52
C PRO A 413 -21.26 -27.65 -11.01
N ASN A 414 -20.78 -28.68 -10.30
CA ASN A 414 -20.50 -28.60 -8.87
C ASN A 414 -19.23 -27.79 -8.59
N SER A 415 -18.16 -27.95 -9.39
CA SER A 415 -16.99 -27.08 -9.32
C SER A 415 -17.33 -25.63 -9.64
N ARG A 416 -18.22 -25.37 -10.62
CA ARG A 416 -18.72 -24.01 -10.92
C ARG A 416 -19.47 -23.40 -9.74
N ARG A 417 -20.26 -24.21 -9.01
CA ARG A 417 -20.94 -23.76 -7.79
C ARG A 417 -19.93 -23.43 -6.69
N ALA A 418 -18.98 -24.32 -6.41
CA ALA A 418 -17.93 -24.09 -5.43
C ALA A 418 -17.10 -22.82 -5.73
N ILE A 419 -16.78 -22.58 -7.01
CA ILE A 419 -16.07 -21.36 -7.43
C ILE A 419 -16.95 -20.12 -7.19
N ARG A 420 -18.26 -20.17 -7.48
CA ARG A 420 -19.17 -19.05 -7.17
C ARG A 420 -19.26 -18.78 -5.68
N ASP A 421 -19.39 -19.81 -4.87
CA ASP A 421 -19.51 -19.68 -3.42
C ASP A 421 -18.22 -19.11 -2.81
N TRP A 422 -17.06 -19.58 -3.30
CA TRP A 422 -15.75 -19.00 -2.97
C TRP A 422 -15.63 -17.54 -3.41
N GLN A 423 -16.06 -17.21 -4.63
CA GLN A 423 -16.08 -15.83 -5.16
C GLN A 423 -16.93 -14.91 -4.28
N GLN A 424 -18.15 -15.33 -3.91
CA GLN A 424 -19.05 -14.56 -3.04
C GLN A 424 -18.44 -14.34 -1.67
N ALA A 425 -17.87 -15.39 -1.05
CA ALA A 425 -17.23 -15.31 0.26
C ALA A 425 -16.03 -14.35 0.27
N ARG A 426 -15.41 -14.11 -0.89
CA ARG A 426 -14.24 -13.21 -1.06
C ARG A 426 -14.58 -11.88 -1.74
N GLY A 427 -15.87 -11.58 -1.94
CA GLY A 427 -16.32 -10.31 -2.52
C GLY A 427 -16.05 -10.17 -4.03
N PHE A 428 -15.77 -11.26 -4.75
CA PHE A 428 -15.65 -11.27 -6.20
C PHE A 428 -17.02 -11.44 -6.87
N PRO A 429 -17.22 -10.94 -8.11
CA PRO A 429 -18.37 -11.31 -8.92
C PRO A 429 -18.43 -12.83 -9.16
N ALA A 430 -19.56 -13.43 -8.81
CA ALA A 430 -19.74 -14.89 -8.76
C ALA A 430 -20.07 -15.50 -10.14
N SER A 431 -19.07 -15.57 -11.04
CA SER A 431 -19.23 -16.17 -12.37
C SER A 431 -19.18 -17.70 -12.36
N GLY A 432 -18.43 -18.30 -11.44
CA GLY A 432 -18.11 -19.74 -11.45
C GLY A 432 -16.93 -20.13 -12.35
N HIS A 433 -16.27 -19.15 -12.97
CA HIS A 433 -15.01 -19.32 -13.71
C HIS A 433 -13.88 -18.55 -13.01
N LEU A 434 -12.64 -18.94 -13.22
CA LEU A 434 -11.48 -18.24 -12.65
C LEU A 434 -10.69 -17.47 -13.73
N ASN A 435 -10.23 -16.27 -13.38
CA ASN A 435 -9.19 -15.58 -14.14
C ASN A 435 -7.82 -15.73 -13.41
N ALA A 436 -6.76 -15.15 -13.97
CA ALA A 436 -5.40 -15.33 -13.44
C ALA A 436 -5.26 -14.82 -12.00
N SER A 437 -5.81 -13.65 -11.69
CA SER A 437 -5.74 -13.05 -10.35
C SER A 437 -6.56 -13.83 -9.33
N GLN A 438 -7.75 -14.31 -9.71
CA GLN A 438 -8.59 -15.15 -8.87
C GLN A 438 -7.95 -16.52 -8.59
N ARG A 439 -7.29 -17.14 -9.59
CA ARG A 439 -6.52 -18.38 -9.38
C ARG A 439 -5.40 -18.17 -8.36
N THR A 440 -4.60 -17.10 -8.51
CA THR A 440 -3.55 -16.77 -7.54
C THR A 440 -4.12 -16.57 -6.14
N ARG A 441 -5.24 -15.85 -6.03
CA ARG A 441 -5.90 -15.62 -4.75
C ARG A 441 -6.41 -16.91 -4.09
N LEU A 442 -7.00 -17.84 -4.85
CA LEU A 442 -7.42 -19.15 -4.35
C LEU A 442 -6.22 -19.96 -3.82
N ILE A 443 -5.08 -19.90 -4.52
CA ILE A 443 -3.83 -20.56 -4.10
C ILE A 443 -3.33 -19.97 -2.78
N GLU A 444 -3.34 -18.64 -2.64
CA GLU A 444 -2.93 -17.95 -1.41
C GLU A 444 -3.86 -18.27 -0.24
N ASP A 445 -5.18 -18.18 -0.45
CA ASP A 445 -6.19 -18.44 0.59
C ASP A 445 -6.13 -19.88 1.13
N SER A 446 -5.61 -20.83 0.34
CA SER A 446 -5.56 -22.26 0.67
C SER A 446 -4.16 -22.79 0.92
N ARG A 447 -3.11 -21.94 0.92
CA ARG A 447 -1.70 -22.36 0.93
C ARG A 447 -1.39 -23.31 2.08
N GLU A 448 -1.65 -22.89 3.32
CA GLU A 448 -1.32 -23.69 4.51
C GLU A 448 -2.06 -25.03 4.54
N LEU A 449 -3.35 -25.03 4.16
CA LEU A 449 -4.18 -26.24 4.13
C LEU A 449 -3.71 -27.21 3.04
N TYR A 450 -3.33 -26.67 1.88
CA TYR A 450 -2.84 -27.46 0.76
C TYR A 450 -1.46 -28.06 1.04
N ASP A 451 -0.56 -27.30 1.66
CA ASP A 451 0.77 -27.78 2.05
C ASP A 451 0.67 -28.88 3.10
N GLY A 452 -0.22 -28.73 4.08
CA GLY A 452 -0.53 -29.77 5.07
C GLY A 452 -1.08 -31.04 4.42
N TRP A 453 -2.05 -30.91 3.50
CA TRP A 453 -2.58 -32.04 2.73
C TRP A 453 -1.50 -32.73 1.89
N LEU A 454 -0.62 -31.96 1.25
CA LEU A 454 0.45 -32.51 0.41
C LEU A 454 1.44 -33.33 1.24
N ALA A 455 1.81 -32.83 2.43
CA ALA A 455 2.68 -33.54 3.36
C ALA A 455 2.04 -34.86 3.84
N GLU A 456 0.74 -34.85 4.16
CA GLU A 456 -0.01 -36.05 4.53
C GLU A 456 -0.09 -37.06 3.37
N GLU A 457 -0.32 -36.59 2.14
CA GLU A 457 -0.41 -37.46 0.96
C GLU A 457 0.94 -38.11 0.63
N GLN A 458 2.05 -37.37 0.77
CA GLN A 458 3.40 -37.90 0.60
C GLN A 458 3.80 -38.89 1.71
N ALA A 459 3.26 -38.73 2.92
CA ALA A 459 3.51 -39.63 4.03
C ALA A 459 2.72 -40.96 3.92
N LYS A 460 1.72 -41.07 3.04
CA LYS A 460 0.96 -42.31 2.86
C LYS A 460 1.82 -43.40 2.19
N PRO A 461 2.00 -44.57 2.83
CA PRO A 461 2.76 -45.65 2.23
C PRO A 461 2.07 -46.14 0.95
N GLY A 462 2.83 -46.24 -0.14
CA GLY A 462 2.32 -46.79 -1.39
C GLY A 462 1.87 -48.23 -1.23
N LYS A 463 0.67 -48.58 -1.71
CA LYS A 463 0.18 -49.96 -1.72
C LYS A 463 1.12 -50.82 -2.54
N ARG A 464 1.67 -51.87 -1.94
CA ARG A 464 2.55 -52.81 -2.63
C ARG A 464 1.87 -54.17 -2.75
N ARG A 465 2.09 -54.82 -3.89
CA ARG A 465 1.54 -56.16 -4.14
C ARG A 465 2.39 -57.18 -3.38
N VAL A 466 1.87 -57.70 -2.27
CA VAL A 466 2.55 -58.68 -1.44
C VAL A 466 1.92 -60.06 -1.63
N LYS A 467 2.75 -61.11 -1.64
CA LYS A 467 2.28 -62.48 -1.67
C LYS A 467 1.89 -62.90 -0.26
N VAL A 468 0.60 -63.11 -0.02
CA VAL A 468 0.05 -63.55 1.26
C VAL A 468 -0.30 -65.02 1.15
N CYS A 469 0.32 -65.83 2.00
CA CYS A 469 0.10 -67.27 2.06
C CYS A 469 -0.46 -67.66 3.43
N GLN A 470 -1.33 -68.66 3.46
CA GLN A 470 -1.78 -69.29 4.70
C GLN A 470 -0.74 -70.32 5.16
N ARG A 471 -0.63 -70.55 6.46
CA ARG A 471 0.29 -71.54 7.02
C ARG A 471 -0.48 -72.85 7.24
N GLY A 472 -0.14 -73.88 6.47
CA GLY A 472 -0.75 -75.21 6.55
C GLY A 472 -0.16 -76.08 7.65
N ALA A 473 -0.70 -77.29 7.80
CA ALA A 473 -0.16 -78.30 8.70
C ALA A 473 1.31 -78.59 8.35
N LEU A 474 2.16 -78.74 9.37
CA LEU A 474 3.63 -78.85 9.29
C LEU A 474 4.37 -77.56 8.87
N GLY A 475 3.71 -76.40 8.85
CA GLY A 475 4.37 -75.10 8.68
C GLY A 475 4.61 -74.69 7.22
N LEU A 476 4.16 -75.49 6.26
CA LEU A 476 4.24 -75.19 4.82
C LEU A 476 3.30 -74.04 4.44
N LEU A 477 3.77 -73.12 3.59
CA LEU A 477 2.96 -72.02 3.06
C LEU A 477 2.06 -72.55 1.92
N VAL A 478 0.75 -72.48 2.11
CA VAL A 478 -0.28 -72.96 1.17
C VAL A 478 -1.29 -71.85 0.87
N ASN A 479 -2.09 -71.97 -0.19
CA ASN A 479 -3.09 -70.98 -0.59
C ASN A 479 -2.54 -69.54 -0.72
N CYS A 480 -1.42 -69.38 -1.43
CA CYS A 480 -0.84 -68.06 -1.68
C CYS A 480 -1.62 -67.27 -2.72
N ARG A 481 -1.97 -66.03 -2.41
CA ARG A 481 -2.51 -65.06 -3.36
C ARG A 481 -1.79 -63.74 -3.26
N MET A 482 -1.80 -62.97 -4.35
CA MET A 482 -1.27 -61.62 -4.34
C MET A 482 -2.34 -60.69 -3.76
N GLU A 483 -2.02 -59.97 -2.69
CA GLU A 483 -2.88 -58.94 -2.09
C GLU A 483 -2.17 -57.58 -2.20
N TRP A 484 -2.95 -56.53 -2.43
CA TRP A 484 -2.46 -55.16 -2.26
C TRP A 484 -2.50 -54.82 -0.77
N ARG A 485 -1.34 -54.58 -0.16
CA ARG A 485 -1.23 -54.10 1.22
C ARG A 485 -0.55 -52.76 1.30
#